data_AF-A0A7S2K4U7-F1
#
_entry.id   AF-A0A7S2K4U7-F1
#
_cell.length_a   1.000
_cell.length_b   1.000
_cell.length_c   1.000
_cell.angle_alpha   90.00
_cell.angle_beta   90.00
_cell.angle_gamma   90.00
#
_symmetry.space_group_name_H-M   'P 1'
#
loop_
_entity.id
_entity.type
_entity.pdbx_description
1 polymer ?
#
loop_
_entity_poly.entity_id
_entity_poly.type
_entity_poly.pdbx_seq_one_letter_code
_entity_poly.pdbx_strand_id
1 'polypeptide(L)'
;ELLMDAVAVEELRVQAKRERQAEFDSAQRRAGTLRVSGCAGAGLEMIACPHGYLVEQIDDVPGQADLRAGDVILGINGVRLAGLTADEMEVVFASNFADGADLQIGCHEEPLRHSAEDAAAAPCAAAPAPSDLT
;
A
#
# COMPACT_ATOMS: atom_id res chain seq x y z
N GLU A 1 -19.84 38.31 25.67
CA GLU A 1 -19.76 36.86 25.98
C GLU A 1 -19.41 36.12 24.71
N LEU A 2 -18.14 35.73 24.56
CA LEU A 2 -17.67 34.93 23.43
C LEU A 2 -17.76 33.47 23.86
N LEU A 3 -18.95 32.89 23.75
CA LEU A 3 -19.12 31.45 23.80
C LEU A 3 -18.52 30.92 22.48
N MET A 4 -17.22 30.61 22.49
CA MET A 4 -16.69 29.71 21.47
C MET A 4 -17.34 28.36 21.73
N ASP A 5 -18.21 27.95 20.81
CA ASP A 5 -18.96 26.70 20.90
C ASP A 5 -18.02 25.53 21.19
N ALA A 6 -18.42 24.66 22.12
CA ALA A 6 -17.67 23.46 22.48
C ALA A 6 -17.32 22.57 21.26
N VAL A 7 -18.11 22.71 20.18
CA VAL A 7 -17.89 22.06 18.88
C VAL A 7 -16.57 22.52 18.23
N ALA A 8 -16.24 23.82 18.29
CA ALA A 8 -15.04 24.35 17.66
C ALA A 8 -13.74 23.91 18.37
N VAL A 9 -13.78 23.75 19.70
CA VAL A 9 -12.63 23.27 20.48
C VAL A 9 -12.38 21.79 20.22
N GLU A 10 -13.44 21.01 20.03
CA GLU A 10 -13.33 19.59 19.72
C GLU A 10 -12.83 19.35 18.28
N GLU A 11 -13.31 20.14 17.31
CA GLU A 11 -12.81 20.15 15.93
C GLU A 11 -11.30 20.42 15.87
N LEU A 12 -10.82 21.44 16.59
CA LEU A 12 -9.39 21.79 16.65
C LEU A 12 -8.54 20.66 17.26
N ARG A 13 -9.05 19.96 18.27
CA ARG A 13 -8.34 18.81 18.88
C ARG A 13 -8.31 17.61 17.94
N VAL A 14 -9.38 17.36 17.21
CA VAL A 14 -9.44 16.31 16.18
C VAL A 14 -8.45 16.63 15.06
N GLN A 15 -8.32 17.89 14.68
CA GLN A 15 -7.42 18.35 13.62
C GLN A 15 -5.95 18.20 13.99
N ALA A 16 -5.54 18.64 15.19
CA ALA A 16 -4.17 18.46 15.68
C ALA A 16 -3.77 16.98 15.85
N LYS A 17 -4.74 16.12 16.18
CA LYS A 17 -4.50 14.67 16.31
C LYS A 17 -4.31 14.01 14.94
N ARG A 18 -5.03 14.47 13.91
CA ARG A 18 -4.85 14.06 12.51
C ARG A 18 -3.51 14.49 11.94
N GLU A 19 -3.04 15.69 12.26
CA GLU A 19 -1.73 16.19 11.79
C GLU A 19 -0.56 15.41 12.39
N ARG A 20 -0.58 15.13 13.70
CA ARG A 20 0.46 14.29 14.32
C ARG A 20 0.46 12.86 13.82
N GLN A 21 -0.73 12.29 13.57
CA GLN A 21 -0.84 10.95 12.99
C GLN A 21 -0.27 10.95 11.57
N ALA A 22 -0.60 11.95 10.73
CA ALA A 22 -0.06 12.08 9.38
C ALA A 22 1.47 12.28 9.33
N GLU A 23 2.06 12.93 10.33
CA GLU A 23 3.51 13.14 10.47
C GLU A 23 4.22 11.86 10.92
N PHE A 24 3.64 11.12 11.87
CA PHE A 24 4.14 9.80 12.30
C PHE A 24 4.04 8.76 11.17
N ASP A 25 2.92 8.75 10.46
CA ASP A 25 2.71 7.94 9.25
C ASP A 25 3.64 8.37 8.09
N SER A 26 4.29 9.55 8.18
CA SER A 26 5.28 9.99 7.20
C SER A 26 6.67 9.41 7.42
N ALA A 27 7.00 9.01 8.65
CA ALA A 27 8.33 8.49 9.00
C ALA A 27 8.53 7.01 8.62
N GLN A 28 7.45 6.26 8.37
CA GLN A 28 7.51 4.85 7.95
C GLN A 28 7.05 4.62 6.51
N ARG A 29 7.05 5.66 5.67
CA ARG A 29 6.69 5.50 4.25
C ARG A 29 7.86 4.91 3.47
N ARG A 30 7.58 3.84 2.74
CA ARG A 30 8.47 3.26 1.75
C ARG A 30 8.07 3.79 0.38
N ALA A 31 9.07 3.97 -0.48
CA ALA A 31 8.83 4.15 -1.91
C ALA A 31 8.90 2.78 -2.59
N GLY A 32 8.10 2.59 -3.63
CA GLY A 32 8.14 1.39 -4.45
C GLY A 32 7.72 1.70 -5.88
N THR A 33 7.84 0.72 -6.75
CA THR A 33 7.45 0.86 -8.16
C THR A 33 6.37 -0.16 -8.52
N LEU A 34 5.28 0.33 -9.12
CA LEU A 34 4.21 -0.53 -9.63
C LEU A 34 4.66 -1.24 -10.89
N ARG A 35 4.50 -2.57 -10.92
CA ARG A 35 4.72 -3.36 -12.14
C ARG A 35 3.39 -3.72 -12.78
N VAL A 36 3.26 -3.49 -14.07
CA VAL A 36 2.03 -3.81 -14.82
C VAL A 36 2.39 -4.66 -16.03
N SER A 37 1.87 -5.88 -16.05
CA SER A 37 1.93 -6.76 -17.21
C SER A 37 0.83 -6.40 -18.21
N GLY A 38 1.17 -6.29 -19.49
CA GLY A 38 0.19 -6.02 -20.55
C GLY A 38 -0.91 -7.09 -20.70
N CYS A 39 -0.68 -8.30 -20.20
CA CYS A 39 -1.67 -9.39 -20.25
C CYS A 39 -2.39 -9.66 -18.93
N ALA A 40 -1.77 -9.34 -17.79
CA ALA A 40 -2.27 -9.69 -16.46
C ALA A 40 -2.61 -8.47 -15.57
N GLY A 41 -2.34 -7.24 -16.04
CA GLY A 41 -2.46 -6.05 -15.20
C GLY A 41 -1.38 -6.01 -14.11
N ALA A 42 -1.71 -5.41 -12.96
CA ALA A 42 -0.77 -5.32 -11.83
C ALA A 42 -0.77 -6.56 -10.92
N GLY A 43 -1.75 -7.46 -11.03
CA GLY A 43 -1.89 -8.61 -10.12
C GLY A 43 -2.03 -8.18 -8.66
N LEU A 44 -2.88 -7.18 -8.41
CA LEU A 44 -3.11 -6.60 -7.08
C LEU A 44 -4.59 -6.70 -6.74
N GLU A 45 -4.91 -7.29 -5.59
CA GLU A 45 -6.21 -7.13 -4.95
C GLU A 45 -6.10 -6.08 -3.85
N MET A 46 -6.97 -5.07 -3.93
CA MET A 46 -6.90 -3.89 -3.08
C MET A 46 -8.28 -3.46 -2.60
N ILE A 47 -8.36 -2.99 -1.36
CA ILE A 47 -9.56 -2.40 -0.78
C ILE A 47 -9.30 -0.93 -0.44
N ALA A 48 -10.24 -0.07 -0.85
CA ALA A 48 -10.23 1.34 -0.47
C ALA A 48 -10.41 1.50 1.05
N CYS A 49 -9.51 2.24 1.69
CA CYS A 49 -9.54 2.58 3.10
C CYS A 49 -9.32 4.10 3.31
N PRO A 50 -9.57 4.65 4.50
CA PRO A 50 -9.42 6.10 4.74
C PRO A 50 -8.04 6.70 4.41
N HIS A 51 -7.00 5.85 4.36
CA HIS A 51 -5.62 6.26 4.12
C HIS A 51 -5.17 6.01 2.67
N GLY A 52 -5.92 5.27 1.85
CA GLY A 52 -5.53 4.87 0.50
C GLY A 52 -6.01 3.47 0.15
N TYR A 53 -5.22 2.69 -0.60
CA TYR A 53 -5.57 1.30 -0.93
C TYR A 53 -4.80 0.30 -0.07
N LEU A 54 -5.51 -0.49 0.74
CA LEU A 54 -4.94 -1.63 1.43
C LEU A 54 -4.73 -2.76 0.42
N VAL A 55 -3.51 -3.29 0.34
CA VAL A 55 -3.17 -4.45 -0.47
C VAL A 55 -3.57 -5.71 0.29
N GLU A 56 -4.53 -6.46 -0.22
CA GLU A 56 -4.95 -7.73 0.39
C GLU A 56 -4.15 -8.91 -0.17
N GLN A 57 -3.94 -8.91 -1.48
CA GLN A 57 -3.26 -9.99 -2.18
C GLN A 57 -2.40 -9.44 -3.33
N ILE A 58 -1.30 -10.16 -3.60
CA ILE A 58 -0.39 -9.90 -4.71
C ILE A 58 -0.24 -11.22 -5.46
N ASP A 59 -0.56 -11.22 -6.75
CA ASP A 59 -0.38 -12.39 -7.61
C ASP A 59 1.09 -12.59 -7.98
N ASP A 60 1.47 -13.84 -8.26
CA ASP A 60 2.85 -14.21 -8.63
C ASP A 60 3.33 -13.53 -9.93
N VAL A 61 2.41 -13.14 -10.82
CA VAL A 61 2.70 -12.51 -12.10
C VAL A 61 1.81 -11.28 -12.29
N PRO A 62 2.37 -10.06 -12.46
CA PRO A 62 3.80 -9.74 -12.58
C PRO A 62 4.59 -9.83 -11.27
N GLY A 63 3.91 -9.98 -10.13
CA GLY A 63 4.48 -9.81 -8.80
C GLY A 63 4.83 -8.34 -8.52
N GLN A 64 4.99 -8.02 -7.24
CA GLN A 64 5.38 -6.68 -6.78
C GLN A 64 6.49 -6.80 -5.74
N ALA A 65 7.71 -6.38 -6.08
CA ALA A 65 8.87 -6.55 -5.21
C ALA A 65 8.82 -5.63 -3.98
N ASP A 66 8.23 -4.44 -4.15
CA ASP A 66 8.22 -3.38 -3.13
C ASP A 66 6.96 -3.38 -2.26
N LEU A 67 5.92 -4.12 -2.69
CA LEU A 67 4.64 -4.25 -1.99
C LEU A 67 4.52 -5.59 -1.28
N ARG A 68 3.74 -5.61 -0.21
CA ARG A 68 3.33 -6.82 0.51
C ARG A 68 1.83 -6.76 0.80
N ALA A 69 1.19 -7.91 0.93
CA ALA A 69 -0.13 -7.98 1.55
C ALA A 69 -0.07 -7.35 2.96
N GLY A 70 -1.04 -6.50 3.26
CA GLY A 70 -1.06 -5.66 4.46
C GLY A 70 -0.40 -4.29 4.29
N ASP A 71 0.22 -3.97 3.15
CA ASP A 71 0.68 -2.60 2.89
C ASP A 71 -0.48 -1.70 2.47
N VAL A 72 -0.36 -0.40 2.72
CA VAL A 72 -1.32 0.61 2.24
C VAL A 72 -0.64 1.51 1.23
N ILE A 73 -1.18 1.60 0.02
CA ILE A 73 -0.76 2.57 -0.99
C ILE A 73 -1.38 3.92 -0.64
N LEU A 74 -0.55 4.82 -0.16
CA LEU A 74 -0.91 6.19 0.26
C LEU A 74 -0.93 7.17 -0.92
N GLY A 75 -0.25 6.82 -2.02
CA GLY A 75 -0.11 7.68 -3.18
C GLY A 75 0.51 6.99 -4.39
N ILE A 76 0.29 7.57 -5.57
CA ILE A 76 0.81 7.10 -6.87
C ILE A 76 1.27 8.30 -7.72
N ASN A 77 2.46 8.24 -8.32
CA ASN A 77 3.11 9.30 -9.10
C ASN A 77 3.09 10.68 -8.40
N GLY A 78 3.32 10.69 -7.08
CA GLY A 78 3.29 11.91 -6.26
C GLY A 78 1.90 12.46 -5.94
N VAL A 79 0.82 11.81 -6.41
CA VAL A 79 -0.55 12.16 -6.05
C VAL A 79 -0.98 11.37 -4.81
N ARG A 80 -1.44 12.07 -3.78
CA ARG A 80 -1.89 11.48 -2.53
C ARG A 80 -3.32 10.95 -2.67
N LEU A 81 -3.55 9.74 -2.15
CA LEU A 81 -4.88 9.10 -2.10
C LEU A 81 -5.57 9.29 -0.74
N ALA A 82 -4.80 9.46 0.33
CA ALA A 82 -5.34 9.68 1.67
C ALA A 82 -6.26 10.91 1.71
N GLY A 83 -7.46 10.73 2.28
CA GLY A 83 -8.48 11.78 2.40
C GLY A 83 -9.40 11.94 1.19
N LEU A 84 -9.17 11.18 0.10
CA LEU A 84 -10.10 11.08 -1.01
C LEU A 84 -11.21 10.06 -0.71
N THR A 85 -12.36 10.23 -1.34
CA THR A 85 -13.42 9.20 -1.35
C THR A 85 -13.01 8.01 -2.22
N ALA A 86 -13.69 6.87 -2.07
CA ALA A 86 -13.39 5.66 -2.85
C ALA A 86 -13.44 5.90 -4.37
N ASP A 87 -14.47 6.60 -4.84
CA ASP A 87 -14.65 6.92 -6.26
C ASP A 87 -13.54 7.85 -6.76
N GLU A 88 -13.15 8.86 -5.98
CA GLU A 88 -12.04 9.76 -6.32
C GLU A 88 -10.69 9.02 -6.33
N MET A 89 -10.47 8.12 -5.37
CA MET A 89 -9.28 7.27 -5.35
C MET A 89 -9.21 6.40 -6.60
N GLU A 90 -10.31 5.80 -7.02
CA GLU A 90 -10.36 4.96 -8.22
C GLU A 90 -9.99 5.76 -9.47
N VAL A 91 -10.58 6.95 -9.64
CA VAL A 91 -10.30 7.82 -10.78
C VAL A 91 -8.83 8.28 -10.79
N VAL A 92 -8.31 8.72 -9.64
CA VAL A 92 -6.92 9.17 -9.51
C VAL A 92 -5.95 8.02 -9.74
N PHE A 93 -6.20 6.87 -9.15
CA PHE A 93 -5.36 5.70 -9.28
C PHE A 93 -5.34 5.21 -10.72
N ALA A 94 -6.51 5.02 -11.34
CA ALA A 94 -6.62 4.59 -12.75
C ALA A 94 -5.92 5.57 -13.71
N SER A 95 -6.01 6.88 -13.46
CA SER A 95 -5.35 7.90 -14.30
C SER A 95 -3.82 7.89 -14.19
N ASN A 96 -3.27 7.38 -13.09
CA ASN A 96 -1.83 7.27 -12.86
C ASN A 96 -1.32 5.83 -12.95
N PHE A 97 -2.20 4.88 -13.25
CA PHE A 97 -1.89 3.45 -13.31
C PHE A 97 -1.09 3.14 -14.56
N ALA A 98 0.20 2.89 -14.36
CA ALA A 98 1.13 2.54 -15.43
C ALA A 98 2.22 1.62 -14.91
N ASP A 99 2.81 0.85 -15.82
CA ASP A 99 4.05 0.14 -15.52
C ASP A 99 5.15 1.15 -15.18
N GLY A 100 5.84 0.94 -14.06
CA GLY A 100 6.85 1.86 -13.55
C GLY A 100 6.29 3.02 -12.72
N ALA A 101 4.99 3.06 -12.39
CA ALA A 101 4.43 4.15 -11.58
C ALA A 101 5.04 4.17 -10.18
N ASP A 102 5.37 5.37 -9.67
CA ASP A 102 5.95 5.56 -8.36
C ASP A 102 4.87 5.40 -7.28
N LEU A 103 5.10 4.54 -6.29
CA LEU A 103 4.18 4.31 -5.18
C LEU A 103 4.73 4.88 -3.88
N GLN A 104 3.82 5.48 -3.11
CA GLN A 104 4.07 5.82 -1.71
C GLN A 104 3.34 4.82 -0.84
N ILE A 105 4.09 4.01 -0.08
CA ILE A 105 3.60 2.85 0.64
C ILE A 105 3.72 3.10 2.14
N GLY A 106 2.66 2.87 2.90
CA GLY A 106 2.65 2.83 4.35
C GLY A 106 2.50 1.40 4.87
N CYS A 107 3.01 1.14 6.07
CA CYS A 107 2.75 -0.11 6.76
C CYS A 107 1.40 -0.03 7.48
N HIS A 108 0.47 -0.95 7.21
CA HIS A 108 -0.68 -1.16 8.09
C HIS A 108 -0.26 -2.17 9.17
N GLU A 109 0.51 -1.73 10.16
CA GLU A 109 0.78 -2.56 11.32
C GLU A 109 -0.50 -2.68 12.18
N GLU A 110 -1.35 -3.66 11.89
CA GLU A 110 -1.74 -4.50 13.01
C GLU A 110 -0.55 -5.44 13.25
N PRO A 111 0.04 -5.47 14.46
CA PRO A 111 1.07 -6.44 14.81
C PRO A 111 0.38 -7.81 14.93
N LEU A 112 0.07 -8.42 13.80
CA LEU A 112 -0.26 -9.83 13.75
C LEU A 112 1.05 -10.56 14.04
N ARG A 113 1.17 -10.89 15.32
CA ARG A 113 1.93 -11.97 15.93
C ARG A 113 2.26 -13.05 14.90
N HIS A 114 3.35 -12.87 14.17
CA HIS A 114 4.05 -13.98 13.54
C HIS A 114 4.74 -14.73 14.68
N SER A 115 3.99 -15.64 15.31
CA SER A 115 4.60 -16.83 15.88
C SER A 115 5.44 -17.45 14.77
N ALA A 116 6.71 -17.65 15.07
CA ALA A 116 7.78 -18.00 14.14
C ALA A 116 7.69 -19.42 13.55
N GLU A 117 6.49 -19.94 13.28
CA GLU A 117 6.30 -21.37 12.99
C GLU A 117 5.93 -21.74 11.55
N ASP A 118 5.65 -20.79 10.64
CA ASP A 118 5.28 -21.13 9.26
C ASP A 118 6.18 -20.54 8.16
N ALA A 119 7.47 -20.35 8.47
CA ALA A 119 8.52 -20.14 7.46
C ALA A 119 9.21 -21.46 7.06
N ALA A 120 8.47 -22.56 7.04
CA ALA A 120 8.98 -23.90 6.74
C ALA A 120 8.30 -24.56 5.53
N ALA A 121 8.21 -23.86 4.40
CA ALA A 121 8.18 -24.42 3.04
C ALA A 121 8.20 -23.25 2.06
N ALA A 122 9.26 -22.92 1.35
CA ALA A 122 9.99 -23.83 0.48
C ALA A 122 11.42 -23.34 0.25
N PRO A 123 12.43 -24.22 0.28
CA PRO A 123 13.65 -24.01 -0.48
C PRO A 123 13.37 -24.41 -1.93
N CYS A 124 13.07 -23.45 -2.81
CA CYS A 124 13.23 -23.68 -4.24
C CYS A 124 14.73 -23.56 -4.56
N ALA A 125 15.48 -24.56 -4.11
CA ALA A 125 16.88 -24.71 -4.41
C ALA A 125 17.04 -25.22 -5.84
N ALA A 126 17.71 -24.38 -6.64
CA ALA A 126 18.72 -24.76 -7.61
C ALA A 126 18.34 -25.71 -8.77
N ALA A 127 18.44 -25.16 -9.98
CA ALA A 127 18.74 -25.93 -11.19
C ALA A 127 19.98 -26.83 -11.00
N PRO A 128 20.11 -27.90 -11.79
CA PRO A 128 20.96 -27.74 -12.97
C PRO A 128 20.48 -28.52 -14.23
N ALA A 129 20.69 -27.93 -15.42
CA ALA A 129 20.96 -28.70 -16.65
C ALA A 129 22.30 -29.45 -16.46
N PRO A 130 22.56 -30.65 -17.02
CA PRO A 130 22.62 -30.95 -18.47
C PRO A 130 22.10 -32.40 -18.77
N SER A 131 22.13 -33.05 -19.93
CA SER A 131 23.01 -33.07 -21.10
C SER A 131 22.28 -33.71 -22.29
N ASP A 132 22.76 -33.40 -23.50
CA ASP A 132 22.83 -34.29 -24.67
C ASP A 132 22.77 -35.79 -24.37
N LEU A 133 22.02 -36.54 -25.19
CA LEU A 133 22.48 -37.82 -25.77
C LEU A 133 21.53 -38.30 -26.89
N THR A 134 22.05 -38.22 -28.11
CA THR A 134 21.82 -39.06 -29.33
C THR A 134 20.42 -39.27 -29.89
#